data_AF-A0A0G0IUZ9-F1
#
_entry.id   AF-A0A0G0IUZ9-F1
#
_cell.length_a   1.000
_cell.length_b   1.000
_cell.length_c   1.000
_cell.angle_alpha   90.00
_cell.angle_beta   90.00
_cell.angle_gamma   90.00
#
_symmetry.space_group_name_H-M   'P 1'
#
loop_
_entity.id
_entity.type
_entity.pdbx_description
1 polymer ?
#
loop_
_entity_poly.entity_id
_entity_poly.type
_entity_poly.pdbx_seq_one_letter_code
_entity_poly.pdbx_strand_id
1 'polypeptide(L)'
;MSNSPTILVKKADGTQVRMTMEEFKVYKSGVNSDNKKQIAFVPSSGRGADSIKKIETAVKTEIKHEEKLENLETEKLVVNDLPMVLNTEALTTTAPVKEVFVNEAEYKSLNHENIKALKQVEPVKIKQPVIKPEIVKIKNWKEDDYKSLLDSPETEKVAPVASAPVNKNEQLAEKIISALPFKVNNDILGRLRSLVLSRVKEIRDDDQVVSYATRAKENGGLGLAELAASDLVALINKYLPSKSKLTKTVLDDEESEAPQTATKMAPAKVYFPQTETKKPEVVGKPIMQDVTPPPPVEKRSMGPVEEFKFITVVDFRRLATKPEECTRILNEKLIALKAESYLIYSQAVAGWFASPLYSKYCEVFKRSLNEKQKISDLLLIKNKEELTLEEFKALLEFSRGLNG
;
A
#
# COMPACT_ATOMS: atom_id res chain seq x y z
N MET A 1 -34.74 32.66 -26.56
CA MET A 1 -33.50 31.95 -26.17
C MET A 1 -33.86 30.48 -26.00
N SER A 2 -33.52 29.63 -26.96
CA SER A 2 -33.80 28.19 -26.92
C SER A 2 -32.92 27.53 -25.87
N ASN A 3 -33.52 27.05 -24.78
CA ASN A 3 -32.82 26.43 -23.66
C ASN A 3 -32.59 24.94 -23.95
N SER A 4 -31.61 24.63 -24.80
CA SER A 4 -31.26 23.25 -25.14
C SER A 4 -30.43 22.60 -24.03
N PRO A 5 -30.72 21.36 -23.61
CA PRO A 5 -29.96 20.67 -22.58
C PRO A 5 -28.50 20.44 -23.02
N THR A 6 -27.55 20.91 -22.22
CA THR A 6 -26.11 20.73 -22.42
C THR A 6 -25.53 19.67 -21.49
N ILE A 7 -24.55 18.91 -21.96
CA ILE A 7 -23.79 17.92 -21.19
C ILE A 7 -22.32 18.33 -21.08
N LEU A 8 -21.67 18.00 -19.96
CA LEU A 8 -20.27 18.31 -19.72
C LEU A 8 -19.39 17.15 -20.23
N VAL A 9 -18.52 17.41 -21.21
CA VAL A 9 -17.66 16.39 -21.85
C VAL A 9 -16.20 16.71 -21.56
N LYS A 10 -15.42 15.70 -21.15
CA LYS A 10 -13.97 15.81 -20.92
C LYS A 10 -13.22 15.46 -22.21
N LYS A 11 -12.41 16.38 -22.73
CA LYS A 11 -11.55 16.15 -23.91
C LYS A 11 -10.27 15.42 -23.51
N ALA A 12 -9.51 14.93 -24.50
CA ALA A 12 -8.21 14.29 -24.30
C ALA A 12 -7.22 15.20 -23.56
N ASP A 13 -7.28 16.51 -23.81
CA ASP A 13 -6.45 17.54 -23.16
C ASP A 13 -6.81 17.78 -21.68
N GLY A 14 -7.76 17.02 -21.12
CA GLY A 14 -8.19 17.12 -19.72
C GLY A 14 -9.18 18.25 -19.42
N THR A 15 -9.41 19.18 -20.35
CA THR A 15 -10.41 20.26 -20.25
C THR A 15 -11.84 19.74 -20.37
N GLN A 16 -12.77 20.40 -19.65
CA GLN A 16 -14.20 20.08 -19.66
C GLN A 16 -14.97 21.16 -20.44
N VAL A 17 -15.76 20.76 -21.42
CA VAL A 17 -16.57 21.67 -22.27
C VAL A 17 -18.04 21.24 -22.19
N ARG A 18 -18.96 22.21 -22.02
CA ARG A 18 -20.39 21.95 -22.14
C ARG A 18 -20.78 21.96 -23.61
N MET A 19 -21.30 20.84 -24.10
CA MET A 19 -21.76 20.68 -25.48
C MET A 19 -23.23 20.30 -25.50
N THR A 20 -23.93 20.70 -26.55
CA THR A 20 -25.31 20.25 -26.80
C THR A 20 -25.32 18.78 -27.25
N MET A 21 -26.47 18.12 -27.16
CA MET A 21 -26.60 16.71 -27.57
C MET A 21 -26.32 16.47 -29.06
N GLU A 22 -26.56 17.46 -29.92
CA GLU A 22 -26.26 17.38 -31.35
C GLU A 22 -24.75 17.45 -31.61
N GLU A 23 -24.06 18.38 -30.96
CA GLU A 23 -22.61 18.50 -31.03
C GLU A 23 -21.89 17.25 -30.47
N PHE A 24 -22.44 16.63 -29.42
CA PHE A 24 -21.88 15.41 -28.86
C PHE A 24 -21.97 14.21 -29.81
N LYS A 25 -23.04 14.09 -30.60
CA LYS A 25 -23.16 13.05 -31.63
C LYS A 25 -22.10 13.21 -32.71
N VAL A 26 -21.86 14.43 -33.15
CA VAL A 26 -20.79 14.75 -34.12
C VAL A 26 -19.42 14.41 -33.53
N TYR A 27 -19.15 14.84 -32.29
CA TYR A 27 -17.90 14.54 -31.58
C TYR A 27 -17.63 13.02 -31.49
N LYS A 28 -18.63 12.23 -31.12
CA LYS A 28 -18.51 10.76 -31.01
C LYS A 28 -18.26 10.10 -32.38
N SER A 29 -18.83 10.63 -33.45
CA SER A 29 -18.61 10.11 -34.81
C SER A 29 -17.20 10.40 -35.33
N GLY A 30 -16.62 11.57 -35.00
CA GLY A 30 -15.25 11.92 -35.36
C GLY A 30 -14.20 11.03 -34.70
N VAL A 31 -14.33 10.80 -33.38
CA VAL A 31 -13.38 9.97 -32.60
C VAL A 31 -13.31 8.52 -33.11
N ASN A 32 -14.40 7.99 -33.67
CA ASN A 32 -14.41 6.64 -34.26
C ASN A 32 -13.86 6.59 -35.70
N SER A 33 -13.79 7.73 -36.40
CA SER A 33 -13.35 7.80 -37.79
C SER A 33 -11.82 7.81 -37.91
N ASP A 34 -11.15 8.43 -36.94
CA ASP A 34 -9.69 8.57 -36.95
C ASP A 34 -8.97 7.26 -36.57
N ASN A 35 -9.66 6.34 -35.89
CA ASN A 35 -9.18 4.97 -35.66
C ASN A 35 -9.45 3.99 -36.81
N LYS A 36 -10.09 4.43 -37.91
CA LYS A 36 -10.41 3.57 -39.07
C LYS A 36 -9.80 4.04 -40.40
N LYS A 37 -8.91 5.04 -40.36
CA LYS A 37 -8.15 5.50 -41.54
C LYS A 37 -6.63 5.32 -41.36
N GLN A 38 -6.24 4.10 -41.01
CA GLN A 38 -4.97 3.51 -41.44
C GLN A 38 -5.32 2.07 -41.86
N ILE A 39 -4.78 1.61 -42.99
CA ILE A 39 -5.21 0.43 -43.78
C ILE A 39 -6.31 0.76 -44.81
N ALA A 40 -5.92 1.42 -45.91
CA ALA A 40 -6.30 1.08 -47.28
C ALA A 40 -5.85 2.17 -48.26
N PHE A 41 -4.64 2.05 -48.82
CA PHE A 41 -4.32 2.68 -50.10
C PHE A 41 -3.24 1.89 -50.84
N VAL A 42 -3.68 1.02 -51.74
CA VAL A 42 -2.86 0.44 -52.81
C VAL A 42 -3.50 0.90 -54.12
N PRO A 43 -2.84 1.71 -54.96
CA PRO A 43 -3.24 1.89 -56.34
C PRO A 43 -2.44 0.96 -57.25
N SER A 44 -3.15 0.18 -58.07
CA SER A 44 -2.57 -0.56 -59.20
C SER A 44 -3.00 0.06 -60.54
N SER A 45 -2.10 -0.01 -61.52
CA SER A 45 -2.23 0.29 -62.96
C SER A 45 -2.19 1.78 -63.36
N GLY A 46 -1.48 2.23 -64.40
CA GLY A 46 -0.60 1.58 -65.36
C GLY A 46 -0.25 2.55 -66.51
N ARG A 47 0.92 2.34 -67.15
CA ARG A 47 1.38 2.75 -68.49
C ARG A 47 1.33 4.23 -68.93
N GLY A 48 2.48 4.72 -69.43
CA GLY A 48 2.53 5.79 -70.42
C GLY A 48 3.87 6.54 -70.52
N ALA A 49 4.73 6.05 -71.42
CA ALA A 49 5.72 6.72 -72.28
C ALA A 49 6.36 8.10 -71.94
N ASP A 50 7.68 8.12 -72.14
CA ASP A 50 8.51 9.17 -72.74
C ASP A 50 8.70 10.54 -72.05
N SER A 51 9.93 10.76 -71.57
CA SER A 51 10.86 11.83 -72.04
C SER A 51 11.63 12.58 -70.93
N ILE A 52 12.97 12.42 -70.99
CA ILE A 52 13.97 13.50 -71.10
C ILE A 52 14.43 14.28 -69.84
N LYS A 53 15.75 14.12 -69.56
CA LYS A 53 16.78 15.05 -69.01
C LYS A 53 16.75 15.35 -67.49
N LYS A 54 17.79 14.99 -66.73
CA LYS A 54 19.15 15.61 -66.58
C LYS A 54 19.17 16.33 -65.21
N ILE A 55 20.01 15.90 -64.27
CA ILE A 55 21.16 16.63 -63.67
C ILE A 55 21.65 15.69 -62.52
N GLU A 56 22.74 14.91 -62.67
CA GLU A 56 24.09 15.15 -62.11
C GLU A 56 24.10 15.93 -60.78
N THR A 57 24.70 15.49 -59.68
CA THR A 57 26.16 15.36 -59.51
C THR A 57 26.47 14.78 -58.11
N ALA A 58 27.57 14.00 -58.03
CA ALA A 58 28.55 13.78 -56.95
C ALA A 58 28.16 14.11 -55.49
N VAL A 59 28.49 13.28 -54.48
CA VAL A 59 29.87 13.12 -53.94
C VAL A 59 30.06 11.72 -53.33
N LYS A 60 31.27 11.19 -53.58
CA LYS A 60 31.81 9.90 -53.18
C LYS A 60 33.06 10.16 -52.34
N THR A 61 33.21 9.52 -51.19
CA THR A 61 34.48 9.27 -50.46
C THR A 61 34.17 8.19 -49.40
N GLU A 62 34.37 6.89 -49.63
CA GLU A 62 35.63 6.12 -49.54
C GLU A 62 36.45 6.34 -48.25
N ILE A 63 36.29 5.45 -47.26
CA ILE A 63 37.39 4.91 -46.43
C ILE A 63 37.15 3.41 -46.20
N LYS A 64 38.16 2.61 -46.54
CA LYS A 64 38.30 1.16 -46.36
C LYS A 64 38.91 0.82 -45.00
N HIS A 65 38.77 -0.46 -44.62
CA HIS A 65 39.52 -1.30 -43.65
C HIS A 65 38.53 -1.95 -42.67
N GLU A 66 38.55 -3.25 -42.35
CA GLU A 66 39.35 -4.41 -42.78
C GLU A 66 38.66 -5.65 -42.18
N GLU A 67 38.67 -6.76 -42.91
CA GLU A 67 38.24 -8.07 -42.43
C GLU A 67 39.17 -8.59 -41.35
N LYS A 68 38.61 -9.17 -40.28
CA LYS A 68 39.30 -10.23 -39.54
C LYS A 68 38.33 -11.28 -39.03
N LEU A 69 38.47 -12.45 -39.63
CA LEU A 69 37.88 -13.74 -39.27
C LEU A 69 38.57 -14.34 -38.03
N GLU A 70 37.81 -15.23 -37.38
CA GLU A 70 38.20 -16.44 -36.64
C GLU A 70 38.14 -16.53 -35.10
N ASN A 71 37.47 -17.63 -34.72
CA ASN A 71 37.51 -18.49 -33.52
C ASN A 71 36.57 -18.14 -32.34
N LEU A 72 35.51 -18.94 -32.09
CA LEU A 72 35.47 -20.28 -31.45
C LEU A 72 36.02 -20.25 -30.02
N GLU A 73 35.13 -20.20 -29.03
CA GLU A 73 35.18 -21.13 -27.90
C GLU A 73 33.89 -21.11 -27.07
N THR A 74 33.39 -22.33 -26.85
CA THR A 74 32.31 -22.73 -25.96
C THR A 74 32.79 -22.79 -24.50
N GLU A 75 32.15 -22.05 -23.60
CA GLU A 75 32.13 -22.34 -22.15
C GLU A 75 30.72 -22.13 -21.62
N LYS A 76 29.96 -23.21 -21.40
CA LYS A 76 29.84 -23.99 -20.15
C LYS A 76 29.07 -23.28 -19.05
N LEU A 77 27.86 -23.79 -18.87
CA LEU A 77 26.99 -23.71 -17.70
C LEU A 77 27.78 -23.94 -16.41
N VAL A 78 27.79 -22.95 -15.52
CA VAL A 78 28.15 -23.14 -14.11
C VAL A 78 26.89 -23.01 -13.28
N VAL A 79 26.37 -24.19 -12.92
CA VAL A 79 25.43 -24.41 -11.82
C VAL A 79 26.18 -24.07 -10.54
N ASN A 80 25.79 -22.99 -9.84
CA ASN A 80 26.25 -22.75 -8.49
C ASN A 80 25.32 -23.49 -7.52
N ASP A 81 25.74 -24.71 -7.20
CA ASP A 81 25.34 -25.47 -6.03
C ASP A 81 25.74 -24.71 -4.76
N LEU A 82 24.75 -24.35 -3.93
CA LEU A 82 24.95 -23.84 -2.58
C LEU A 82 25.06 -25.02 -1.60
N PRO A 83 26.17 -25.18 -0.86
CA PRO A 83 26.27 -26.21 0.16
C PRO A 83 25.52 -25.82 1.43
N MET A 84 24.63 -26.72 1.83
CA MET A 84 24.01 -26.81 3.14
C MET A 84 25.08 -27.10 4.20
N VAL A 85 25.35 -26.16 5.10
CA VAL A 85 26.18 -26.39 6.30
C VAL A 85 25.29 -26.27 7.54
N LEU A 86 25.03 -27.42 8.16
CA LEU A 86 24.43 -27.56 9.47
C LEU A 86 25.50 -27.23 10.53
N ASN A 87 25.35 -26.10 11.22
CA ASN A 87 26.07 -25.86 12.47
C ASN A 87 25.28 -26.47 13.62
N THR A 88 25.64 -27.70 13.97
CA THR A 88 25.37 -28.31 15.28
C THR A 88 26.58 -28.06 16.17
N GLU A 89 26.56 -26.96 16.94
CA GLU A 89 27.47 -26.81 18.07
C GLU A 89 26.70 -27.05 19.37
N ALA A 90 27.12 -28.12 20.02
CA ALA A 90 26.69 -28.55 21.33
C ALA A 90 27.21 -27.58 22.40
N LEU A 91 26.29 -26.95 23.13
CA LEU A 91 26.57 -26.45 24.48
C LEU A 91 26.05 -27.47 25.48
N THR A 92 26.95 -28.34 25.89
CA THR A 92 26.85 -29.16 27.09
C THR A 92 26.98 -28.27 28.32
N THR A 93 25.91 -28.09 29.08
CA THR A 93 25.99 -27.76 30.51
C THR A 93 25.15 -28.76 31.30
N THR A 94 25.90 -29.69 31.89
CA THR A 94 25.52 -30.74 32.82
C THR A 94 24.84 -30.17 34.08
N ALA A 95 23.59 -30.54 34.34
CA ALA A 95 22.99 -30.52 35.67
C ALA A 95 22.01 -31.70 35.80
N PRO A 96 22.12 -32.56 36.84
CA PRO A 96 21.34 -33.79 36.93
C PRO A 96 19.95 -33.50 37.50
N VAL A 97 18.92 -33.58 36.66
CA VAL A 97 17.53 -33.69 37.13
C VAL A 97 17.29 -35.17 37.43
N LYS A 98 17.23 -35.48 38.74
CA LYS A 98 16.85 -36.80 39.23
C LYS A 98 15.46 -37.17 38.74
N GLU A 99 15.36 -38.42 38.32
CA GLU A 99 14.20 -39.16 37.89
C GLU A 99 13.00 -38.97 38.84
N VAL A 100 11.92 -38.42 38.30
CA VAL A 100 10.56 -38.59 38.83
C VAL A 100 9.66 -38.94 37.65
N PHE A 101 9.75 -40.20 37.22
CA PHE A 101 8.68 -40.84 36.47
C PHE A 101 8.20 -42.03 37.31
N VAL A 102 7.13 -41.77 38.07
CA VAL A 102 6.35 -42.81 38.74
C VAL A 102 5.30 -43.31 37.73
N ASN A 103 5.29 -44.62 37.52
CA ASN A 103 4.39 -45.33 36.62
C ASN A 103 2.92 -45.17 37.05
N GLU A 104 2.09 -44.66 36.15
CA GLU A 104 0.67 -44.34 36.33
C GLU A 104 -0.27 -45.57 36.17
N ALA A 105 0.25 -46.80 36.34
CA ALA A 105 -0.44 -48.03 35.95
C ALA A 105 -1.11 -48.83 37.10
N GLU A 106 -1.02 -48.40 38.37
CA GLU A 106 -1.57 -49.18 39.50
C GLU A 106 -2.80 -48.59 40.20
N TYR A 107 -3.36 -47.46 39.73
CA TYR A 107 -4.45 -46.77 40.44
C TYR A 107 -5.89 -47.21 40.07
N LYS A 108 -6.10 -48.46 39.63
CA LYS A 108 -7.43 -48.93 39.20
C LYS A 108 -7.91 -50.28 39.75
N SER A 109 -7.35 -50.76 40.85
CA SER A 109 -7.94 -51.90 41.56
C SER A 109 -7.76 -51.74 43.06
N LEU A 110 -8.85 -51.96 43.81
CA LEU A 110 -9.09 -51.68 45.25
C LEU A 110 -9.76 -50.30 45.43
N ASN A 111 -10.99 -50.12 45.91
CA ASN A 111 -11.94 -51.01 46.57
C ASN A 111 -13.35 -50.43 46.36
N HIS A 112 -14.23 -51.21 45.72
CA HIS A 112 -15.67 -51.13 45.99
C HIS A 112 -15.93 -52.04 47.19
N GLU A 113 -15.90 -51.50 48.41
CA GLU A 113 -16.53 -52.07 49.61
C GLU A 113 -16.18 -51.21 50.85
N ASN A 114 -16.90 -50.11 51.04
CA ASN A 114 -17.30 -49.55 52.33
C ASN A 114 -17.90 -48.15 52.14
N ILE A 115 -19.13 -48.10 51.60
CA ILE A 115 -19.97 -46.91 51.68
C ILE A 115 -21.04 -47.22 52.74
N LYS A 116 -20.66 -47.27 54.02
CA LYS A 116 -21.62 -47.20 55.15
C LYS A 116 -21.00 -47.09 56.55
N ALA A 117 -19.94 -46.32 56.74
CA ALA A 117 -19.61 -45.79 58.07
C ALA A 117 -18.57 -44.69 57.92
N LEU A 118 -18.95 -43.46 58.30
CA LEU A 118 -18.11 -42.38 58.85
C LEU A 118 -18.80 -41.04 58.54
N LYS A 119 -19.82 -40.81 59.35
CA LYS A 119 -20.31 -39.48 59.70
C LYS A 119 -19.23 -38.85 60.61
N GLN A 120 -18.93 -37.58 60.38
CA GLN A 120 -18.01 -36.70 61.12
C GLN A 120 -16.52 -36.84 60.75
N VAL A 121 -16.08 -35.98 59.82
CA VAL A 121 -14.69 -35.50 59.75
C VAL A 121 -14.73 -33.98 59.78
N GLU A 122 -13.93 -33.43 60.67
CA GLU A 122 -13.76 -32.03 61.04
C GLU A 122 -13.33 -31.13 59.86
N PRO A 123 -13.61 -29.82 59.90
CA PRO A 123 -13.20 -28.90 58.85
C PRO A 123 -11.67 -28.85 58.73
N VAL A 124 -11.18 -29.28 57.56
CA VAL A 124 -9.78 -29.16 57.17
C VAL A 124 -9.39 -27.68 57.17
N LYS A 125 -8.51 -27.30 58.11
CA LYS A 125 -7.84 -26.00 58.14
C LYS A 125 -6.98 -25.85 56.88
N ILE A 126 -7.51 -25.13 55.90
CA ILE A 126 -6.75 -24.64 54.76
C ILE A 126 -5.71 -23.65 55.31
N LYS A 127 -4.43 -24.04 55.24
CA LYS A 127 -3.30 -23.15 55.55
C LYS A 127 -3.27 -22.05 54.50
N GLN A 128 -3.75 -20.86 54.87
CA GLN A 128 -3.53 -19.65 54.10
C GLN A 128 -2.02 -19.41 53.94
N PRO A 129 -1.52 -19.05 52.74
CA PRO A 129 -0.14 -18.63 52.59
C PRO A 129 0.05 -17.36 53.42
N VAL A 130 0.93 -17.43 54.42
CA VAL A 130 1.37 -16.30 55.21
C VAL A 130 2.21 -15.41 54.30
N ILE A 131 1.54 -14.48 53.61
CA ILE A 131 2.18 -13.32 53.00
C ILE A 131 2.59 -12.44 54.18
N LYS A 132 3.87 -12.44 54.52
CA LYS A 132 4.43 -11.46 55.45
C LYS A 132 4.12 -10.08 54.86
N PRO A 133 3.40 -9.19 55.57
CA PRO A 133 3.26 -7.83 55.12
C PRO A 133 4.66 -7.21 55.15
N GLU A 134 5.25 -7.02 53.98
CA GLU A 134 6.40 -6.14 53.83
C GLU A 134 5.88 -4.74 54.15
N ILE A 135 6.19 -4.27 55.35
CA ILE A 135 5.87 -2.93 55.83
C ILE A 135 6.68 -1.98 54.93
N VAL A 136 6.06 -1.57 53.83
CA VAL A 136 6.55 -0.47 53.01
C VAL A 136 6.53 0.74 53.94
N LYS A 137 7.73 1.17 54.35
CA LYS A 137 7.92 2.39 55.14
C LYS A 137 7.22 3.52 54.39
N ILE A 138 6.08 3.95 54.91
CA ILE A 138 5.32 5.08 54.39
C ILE A 138 6.29 6.26 54.48
N LYS A 139 6.73 6.73 53.31
CA LYS A 139 7.58 7.89 53.18
C LYS A 139 6.75 9.06 53.69
N ASN A 140 7.11 9.63 54.84
CA ASN A 140 6.42 10.77 55.42
C ASN A 140 6.30 11.87 54.37
N TRP A 141 5.07 12.17 53.97
CA TRP A 141 4.74 13.29 53.09
C TRP A 141 5.23 14.56 53.77
N LYS A 142 5.97 15.39 53.04
CA LYS A 142 6.45 16.66 53.60
C LYS A 142 5.34 17.72 53.45
N GLU A 143 5.30 18.63 54.42
CA GLU A 143 5.07 20.08 54.28
C GLU A 143 4.59 20.62 52.92
N ASP A 144 5.40 20.33 51.90
CA ASP A 144 5.34 21.00 50.61
C ASP A 144 4.64 20.18 49.51
N ASP A 145 4.29 18.91 49.75
CA ASP A 145 3.73 18.01 48.74
C ASP A 145 2.24 18.30 48.42
N TYR A 146 1.55 19.12 49.21
CA TYR A 146 0.18 19.59 48.94
C TYR A 146 0.14 20.92 48.18
N LYS A 147 1.29 21.52 47.87
CA LYS A 147 1.35 22.76 47.10
C LYS A 147 1.19 22.43 45.62
N SER A 148 -0.03 22.64 45.11
CA SER A 148 -0.39 22.44 43.71
C SER A 148 0.60 23.21 42.81
N LEU A 149 1.20 22.52 41.84
CA LEU A 149 2.19 23.09 40.90
C LEU A 149 1.65 24.28 40.09
N LEU A 150 0.33 24.49 40.09
CA LEU A 150 -0.37 25.56 39.38
C LEU A 150 -0.54 26.85 40.18
N ASP A 151 -0.36 26.82 41.51
CA ASP A 151 -0.61 27.98 42.40
C ASP A 151 0.67 28.70 42.84
N SER A 152 1.80 28.44 42.16
CA SER A 152 3.01 29.23 42.39
C SER A 152 2.88 30.55 41.63
N PRO A 153 2.84 31.71 42.31
CA PRO A 153 2.85 33.00 41.63
C PRO A 153 4.20 33.15 40.90
N GLU A 154 4.18 32.93 39.58
CA GLU A 154 5.29 33.19 38.67
C GLU A 154 5.56 34.70 38.63
N THR A 155 6.35 35.20 39.57
CA THR A 155 7.05 36.48 39.40
C THR A 155 8.51 36.21 39.08
N GLU A 156 8.85 36.51 37.82
CA GLU A 156 10.10 37.12 37.40
C GLU A 156 11.39 36.36 37.70
N LYS A 157 11.79 35.52 36.73
CA LYS A 157 13.07 35.60 35.99
C LYS A 157 13.20 34.36 35.12
N VAL A 158 12.60 34.43 33.94
CA VAL A 158 12.81 33.43 32.89
C VAL A 158 14.22 33.66 32.35
N ALA A 159 15.19 32.88 32.85
CA ALA A 159 16.46 32.67 32.16
C ALA A 159 16.16 32.20 30.72
N PRO A 160 16.99 32.54 29.71
CA PRO A 160 16.71 32.18 28.32
C PRO A 160 16.56 30.68 28.22
N VAL A 161 15.31 30.24 28.04
CA VAL A 161 14.96 28.84 27.82
C VAL A 161 15.76 28.40 26.61
N ALA A 162 16.64 27.43 26.83
CA ALA A 162 17.46 26.82 25.80
C ALA A 162 16.57 26.51 24.59
N SER A 163 16.82 27.22 23.49
CA SER A 163 16.06 27.09 22.24
C SER A 163 16.00 25.61 21.89
N ALA A 164 14.78 25.10 21.68
CA ALA A 164 14.53 23.74 21.22
C ALA A 164 15.49 23.38 20.06
N PRO A 165 15.91 22.10 19.93
CA PRO A 165 16.86 21.70 18.90
C PRO A 165 16.35 22.14 17.52
N VAL A 166 17.02 23.15 16.95
CA VAL A 166 16.61 23.75 15.69
C VAL A 166 16.73 22.70 14.60
N ASN A 167 15.61 22.41 13.93
CA ASN A 167 15.55 21.42 12.87
C ASN A 167 16.51 21.81 11.73
N LYS A 168 17.38 20.89 11.29
CA LYS A 168 18.36 21.13 10.20
C LYS A 168 17.69 21.70 8.94
N ASN A 169 16.50 21.21 8.60
CA ASN A 169 15.74 21.64 7.42
C ASN A 169 15.25 23.08 7.53
N GLU A 170 14.99 23.55 8.75
CA GLU A 170 14.53 24.91 9.00
C GLU A 170 15.67 25.92 8.82
N GLN A 171 16.89 25.57 9.27
CA GLN A 171 18.09 26.35 9.00
C GLN A 171 18.41 26.43 7.50
N LEU A 172 18.20 25.34 6.75
CA LEU A 172 18.36 25.34 5.30
C LEU A 172 17.32 26.24 4.62
N ALA A 173 16.06 26.19 5.06
CA ALA A 173 15.02 27.08 4.53
C ALA A 173 15.36 28.56 4.77
N GLU A 174 15.85 28.92 5.95
CA GLU A 174 16.29 30.30 6.25
C GLU A 174 17.48 30.74 5.39
N LYS A 175 18.46 29.84 5.15
CA LYS A 175 19.59 30.12 4.26
C LYS A 175 19.16 30.34 2.81
N ILE A 176 18.16 29.60 2.33
CA ILE A 176 17.62 29.80 0.98
C ILE A 176 16.90 31.15 0.89
N ILE A 177 16.09 31.49 1.89
CA ILE A 177 15.35 32.76 1.92
C ILE A 177 16.29 33.96 1.96
N SER A 178 17.39 33.88 2.73
CA SER A 178 18.38 34.96 2.79
C SER A 178 19.23 35.11 1.54
N ALA A 179 19.30 34.08 0.69
CA ALA A 179 20.04 34.07 -0.57
C ALA A 179 19.19 34.51 -1.79
N LEU A 180 17.90 34.84 -1.60
CA LEU A 180 17.04 35.27 -2.69
C LEU A 180 17.44 36.66 -3.24
N PRO A 181 17.40 36.86 -4.57
CA PRO A 181 17.82 38.13 -5.18
C PRO A 181 16.77 39.24 -5.04
N PHE A 182 15.54 38.92 -4.63
CA PHE A 182 14.44 39.88 -4.52
C PHE A 182 13.92 40.00 -3.08
N LYS A 183 13.43 41.20 -2.74
CA LYS A 183 12.87 41.49 -1.41
C LYS A 183 11.42 41.03 -1.33
N VAL A 184 11.10 40.27 -0.29
CA VAL A 184 9.78 39.68 -0.03
C VAL A 184 9.12 40.44 1.13
N ASN A 185 7.83 40.77 1.01
CA ASN A 185 7.09 41.44 2.09
C ASN A 185 6.95 40.50 3.31
N ASN A 186 6.99 41.07 4.51
CA ASN A 186 6.88 40.31 5.77
C ASN A 186 5.59 39.47 5.85
N ASP A 187 4.49 39.96 5.29
CA ASP A 187 3.18 39.27 5.33
C ASP A 187 3.18 37.93 4.58
N ILE A 188 4.00 37.80 3.54
CA ILE A 188 4.11 36.58 2.71
C ILE A 188 5.30 35.70 3.09
N LEU A 189 6.18 36.20 3.97
CA LEU A 189 7.41 35.52 4.37
C LEU A 189 7.11 34.20 5.11
N GLY A 190 6.09 34.18 5.96
CA GLY A 190 5.62 32.95 6.60
C GLY A 190 5.20 31.88 5.59
N ARG A 191 4.45 32.26 4.55
CA ARG A 191 4.01 31.35 3.48
C ARG A 191 5.19 30.87 2.63
N LEU A 192 6.13 31.77 2.32
CA LEU A 192 7.34 31.42 1.58
C LEU A 192 8.19 30.40 2.35
N ARG A 193 8.35 30.60 3.66
CA ARG A 193 9.07 29.66 4.53
C ARG A 193 8.41 28.28 4.54
N SER A 194 7.09 28.21 4.66
CA SER A 194 6.35 26.94 4.57
C SER A 194 6.51 26.26 3.20
N LEU A 195 6.49 27.03 2.10
CA LEU A 195 6.68 26.51 0.75
C LEU A 195 8.08 25.92 0.56
N VAL A 196 9.12 26.67 0.93
CA VAL A 196 10.52 26.22 0.86
C VAL A 196 10.73 24.98 1.72
N LEU A 197 10.22 24.97 2.96
CA LEU A 197 10.33 23.83 3.86
C LEU A 197 9.63 22.58 3.29
N SER A 198 8.46 22.76 2.68
CA SER A 198 7.72 21.66 2.02
C SER A 198 8.53 21.08 0.84
N ARG A 199 9.23 21.93 0.08
CA ARG A 199 10.09 21.48 -1.03
C ARG A 199 11.36 20.79 -0.53
N VAL A 200 12.02 21.33 0.50
CA VAL A 200 13.19 20.71 1.15
C VAL A 200 12.86 19.33 1.75
N LYS A 201 11.61 19.13 2.20
CA LYS A 201 11.09 17.85 2.66
C LYS A 201 10.62 16.91 1.52
N GLU A 202 10.81 17.29 0.26
CA GLU A 202 10.41 16.52 -0.93
C GLU A 202 8.89 16.22 -0.98
N ILE A 203 8.06 17.03 -0.30
CA ILE A 203 6.58 16.87 -0.30
C ILE A 203 5.95 17.49 -1.56
N ARG A 204 6.64 18.45 -2.18
CA ARG A 204 6.17 19.16 -3.39
C ARG A 204 7.19 19.02 -4.51
N ASP A 205 6.68 18.96 -5.73
CA ASP A 205 7.47 19.01 -6.96
C ASP A 205 7.78 20.45 -7.38
N ASP A 206 8.75 20.62 -8.27
CA ASP A 206 9.17 21.94 -8.78
C ASP A 206 8.00 22.70 -9.43
N ASP A 207 7.19 22.02 -10.25
CA ASP A 207 6.02 22.61 -10.91
C ASP A 207 4.96 23.09 -9.89
N GLN A 208 4.78 22.35 -8.80
CA GLN A 208 3.85 22.72 -7.72
C GLN A 208 4.35 23.95 -6.95
N VAL A 209 5.67 24.09 -6.79
CA VAL A 209 6.29 25.27 -6.19
C VAL A 209 6.07 26.50 -7.06
N VAL A 210 6.30 26.40 -8.38
CA VAL A 210 6.06 27.49 -9.34
C VAL A 210 4.59 27.89 -9.36
N SER A 211 3.68 26.90 -9.45
CA SER A 211 2.23 27.14 -9.46
C SER A 211 1.74 27.85 -8.20
N TYR A 212 2.22 27.44 -7.02
CA TYR A 212 1.86 28.07 -5.76
C TYR A 212 2.48 29.48 -5.60
N ALA A 213 3.72 29.66 -6.08
CA ALA A 213 4.42 30.94 -6.03
C ALA A 213 3.77 32.01 -6.92
N THR A 214 3.31 31.62 -8.10
CA THR A 214 2.66 32.53 -9.07
C THR A 214 1.22 32.85 -8.71
N ARG A 215 0.52 31.97 -7.98
CA ARG A 215 -0.87 32.20 -7.55
C ARG A 215 -1.00 33.49 -6.73
N ALA A 216 -2.05 34.25 -6.99
CA ALA A 216 -2.35 35.52 -6.30
C ALA A 216 -2.43 35.36 -4.76
N LYS A 217 -2.06 36.43 -4.03
CA LYS A 217 -2.07 36.47 -2.56
C LYS A 217 -3.44 36.22 -1.95
N GLU A 218 -4.49 36.66 -2.64
CA GLU A 218 -5.90 36.48 -2.28
C GLU A 218 -6.31 34.99 -2.31
N ASN A 219 -5.80 34.24 -3.28
CA ASN A 219 -6.04 32.81 -3.43
C ASN A 219 -5.08 31.95 -2.58
N GLY A 220 -4.42 32.57 -1.60
CA GLY A 220 -3.49 31.88 -0.71
C GLY A 220 -2.12 31.57 -1.32
N GLY A 221 -1.76 32.14 -2.48
CA GLY A 221 -0.42 32.03 -3.05
C GLY A 221 0.53 33.14 -2.59
N LEU A 222 1.68 33.27 -3.27
CA LEU A 222 2.69 34.30 -2.98
C LEU A 222 2.57 35.54 -3.90
N GLY A 223 1.95 35.40 -5.07
CA GLY A 223 1.81 36.46 -6.08
C GLY A 223 3.16 36.93 -6.63
N LEU A 224 4.12 36.01 -6.80
CA LEU A 224 5.41 36.30 -7.41
C LEU A 224 5.29 36.29 -8.93
N ALA A 225 6.15 37.06 -9.60
CA ALA A 225 6.33 36.95 -11.05
C ALA A 225 6.91 35.57 -11.40
N GLU A 226 6.57 35.07 -12.58
CA GLU A 226 6.98 33.73 -13.04
C GLU A 226 8.52 33.57 -13.05
N LEU A 227 9.25 34.59 -13.46
CA LEU A 227 10.72 34.62 -13.41
C LEU A 227 11.28 34.51 -11.97
N ALA A 228 10.65 35.20 -11.02
CA ALA A 228 11.06 35.12 -9.61
C ALA A 228 10.72 33.74 -9.00
N ALA A 229 9.65 33.10 -9.48
CA ALA A 229 9.27 31.75 -9.07
C ALA A 229 10.25 30.69 -9.62
N SER A 230 10.71 30.82 -10.87
CA SER A 230 11.74 29.95 -11.42
C SER A 230 13.09 30.13 -10.72
N ASP A 231 13.47 31.36 -10.41
CA ASP A 231 14.72 31.65 -9.67
C ASP A 231 14.69 31.04 -8.26
N LEU A 232 13.53 31.08 -7.59
CA LEU A 232 13.33 30.42 -6.31
C LEU A 232 13.56 28.91 -6.39
N VAL A 233 13.00 28.24 -7.40
CA VAL A 233 13.20 26.79 -7.62
C VAL A 233 14.66 26.46 -7.93
N ALA A 234 15.30 27.23 -8.80
CA ALA A 234 16.72 27.07 -9.12
C ALA A 234 17.61 27.20 -7.87
N LEU A 235 17.30 28.17 -7.01
CA LEU A 235 17.99 28.36 -5.74
C LEU A 235 17.76 27.20 -4.77
N ILE A 236 16.52 26.72 -4.63
CA ILE A 236 16.21 25.55 -3.79
C ILE A 236 17.00 24.32 -4.26
N ASN A 237 16.99 24.03 -5.57
CA ASN A 237 17.71 22.89 -6.14
C ASN A 237 19.24 22.99 -5.99
N LYS A 238 19.79 24.21 -5.90
CA LYS A 238 21.21 24.44 -5.60
C LYS A 238 21.58 24.04 -4.16
N TYR A 239 20.67 24.22 -3.20
CA TYR A 239 20.92 23.93 -1.78
C TYR A 239 20.43 22.55 -1.34
N LEU A 240 19.59 21.88 -2.13
CA LEU A 240 19.23 20.48 -1.86
C LEU A 240 20.47 19.60 -2.09
N PRO A 241 20.85 18.75 -1.12
CA PRO A 241 21.86 17.73 -1.36
C PRO A 241 21.30 16.79 -2.42
N SER A 242 21.83 16.87 -3.65
CA SER A 242 21.41 16.02 -4.77
C SER A 242 21.53 14.54 -4.36
N LYS A 243 20.41 13.92 -3.99
CA LYS A 243 20.35 12.51 -3.57
C LYS A 243 20.46 11.54 -4.75
N SER A 244 20.61 12.02 -5.99
CA SER A 244 20.60 11.19 -7.19
C SER A 244 21.64 11.61 -8.22
N LYS A 245 22.86 11.13 -8.01
CA LYS A 245 23.79 10.82 -9.12
C LYS A 245 23.77 9.31 -9.37
N LEU A 246 22.58 8.73 -9.50
CA LEU A 246 22.37 7.36 -9.98
C LEU A 246 21.18 7.44 -10.93
N THR A 247 21.38 6.94 -12.15
CA THR A 247 20.41 6.88 -13.27
C THR A 247 20.22 8.18 -14.06
N LYS A 248 21.25 8.52 -14.84
CA LYS A 248 21.06 9.21 -16.13
C LYS A 248 21.33 8.19 -17.22
N THR A 249 20.37 7.29 -17.43
CA THR A 249 20.32 6.41 -18.60
C THR A 249 19.72 7.20 -19.76
N VAL A 250 20.54 7.30 -20.79
CA VAL A 250 20.26 7.65 -22.18
C VAL A 250 18.98 6.97 -22.66
N LEU A 251 18.05 7.75 -23.22
CA LEU A 251 17.02 7.28 -24.13
C LEU A 251 16.77 8.40 -25.15
N ASP A 252 17.59 8.39 -26.19
CA ASP A 252 17.20 8.85 -27.52
C ASP A 252 17.36 7.64 -28.45
N ASP A 253 16.32 7.42 -29.25
CA ASP A 253 16.24 6.76 -30.56
C ASP A 253 16.33 5.23 -30.76
N GLU A 254 15.51 4.81 -31.74
CA GLU A 254 15.32 3.53 -32.46
C GLU A 254 14.51 2.41 -31.77
N GLU A 255 13.34 2.00 -32.26
CA GLU A 255 12.92 1.53 -33.61
C GLU A 255 13.24 0.05 -33.89
N SER A 256 12.16 -0.73 -34.06
CA SER A 256 12.11 -2.10 -34.63
C SER A 256 12.77 -3.21 -33.76
N GLU A 257 12.33 -4.46 -33.69
CA GLU A 257 11.47 -5.28 -34.54
C GLU A 257 11.02 -6.49 -33.68
N ALA A 258 9.79 -6.97 -33.87
CA ALA A 258 9.31 -8.22 -33.27
C ALA A 258 9.47 -9.38 -34.25
N PRO A 259 9.54 -10.64 -33.76
CA PRO A 259 8.96 -11.74 -34.51
C PRO A 259 7.88 -12.44 -33.65
N GLN A 260 6.62 -12.17 -34.00
CA GLN A 260 5.48 -13.01 -33.63
C GLN A 260 5.30 -14.11 -34.67
N THR A 261 5.47 -15.36 -34.26
CA THR A 261 5.03 -16.53 -35.02
C THR A 261 3.50 -16.67 -34.88
N ALA A 262 2.80 -16.45 -35.98
CA ALA A 262 1.36 -16.54 -36.09
C ALA A 262 0.89 -17.98 -36.38
N THR A 263 0.13 -18.58 -35.48
CA THR A 263 -0.72 -19.74 -35.78
C THR A 263 -2.15 -19.24 -36.06
N LYS A 264 -2.56 -19.33 -37.32
CA LYS A 264 -3.91 -19.03 -37.81
C LYS A 264 -4.91 -20.01 -37.20
N MET A 265 -5.97 -19.51 -36.55
CA MET A 265 -7.19 -20.26 -36.30
C MET A 265 -8.41 -19.50 -36.84
N ALA A 266 -9.20 -20.25 -37.61
CA ALA A 266 -10.37 -19.80 -38.35
C ALA A 266 -11.55 -19.40 -37.44
N PRO A 267 -12.46 -18.52 -37.90
CA PRO A 267 -13.62 -18.13 -37.11
C PRO A 267 -14.67 -19.25 -37.08
N ALA A 268 -14.84 -19.86 -35.90
CA ALA A 268 -15.97 -20.75 -35.63
C ALA A 268 -17.27 -19.93 -35.54
N LYS A 269 -18.26 -20.30 -36.37
CA LYS A 269 -19.64 -19.81 -36.29
C LYS A 269 -20.22 -20.19 -34.92
N VAL A 270 -20.47 -19.18 -34.08
CA VAL A 270 -21.22 -19.32 -32.83
C VAL A 270 -22.69 -19.52 -33.19
N TYR A 271 -23.16 -20.76 -33.07
CA TYR A 271 -24.56 -21.15 -33.18
C TYR A 271 -25.25 -20.76 -31.87
N PHE A 272 -26.09 -19.73 -31.91
CA PHE A 272 -26.99 -19.43 -30.81
C PHE A 272 -28.07 -20.53 -30.77
N PRO A 273 -28.23 -21.27 -29.65
CA PRO A 273 -29.32 -22.23 -29.55
C PRO A 273 -30.66 -21.47 -29.56
N GLN A 274 -31.46 -21.72 -30.59
CA GLN A 274 -32.86 -21.33 -30.64
C GLN A 274 -33.60 -22.14 -29.58
N THR A 275 -33.91 -21.50 -28.45
CA THR A 275 -34.87 -22.03 -27.49
C THR A 275 -36.28 -21.75 -27.99
N GLU A 276 -37.05 -22.82 -28.12
CA GLU A 276 -38.44 -22.81 -28.55
C GLU A 276 -39.27 -21.89 -27.66
N THR A 277 -39.92 -20.94 -28.31
CA THR A 277 -40.83 -19.95 -27.73
C THR A 277 -42.13 -20.63 -27.31
N LYS A 278 -42.17 -21.15 -26.09
CA LYS A 278 -43.44 -21.36 -25.39
C LYS A 278 -44.08 -20.01 -25.10
N LYS A 279 -45.28 -19.79 -25.66
CA LYS A 279 -46.17 -18.66 -25.36
C LYS A 279 -46.24 -18.45 -23.85
N PRO A 280 -45.85 -17.27 -23.32
CA PRO A 280 -46.13 -16.95 -21.93
C PRO A 280 -47.64 -16.71 -21.79
N GLU A 281 -48.26 -17.62 -21.05
CA GLU A 281 -49.54 -17.44 -20.39
C GLU A 281 -49.51 -16.12 -19.60
N VAL A 282 -50.65 -15.42 -19.57
CA VAL A 282 -50.84 -14.03 -19.11
C VAL A 282 -50.15 -13.77 -17.77
N VAL A 283 -48.90 -13.28 -17.83
CA VAL A 283 -48.14 -12.86 -16.65
C VAL A 283 -48.73 -11.54 -16.17
N GLY A 284 -49.24 -11.55 -14.93
CA GLY A 284 -49.75 -10.38 -14.25
C GLY A 284 -48.77 -9.21 -14.33
N LYS A 285 -49.34 -8.01 -14.38
CA LYS A 285 -48.62 -6.72 -14.41
C LYS A 285 -47.36 -6.80 -13.54
N PRO A 286 -46.18 -6.38 -14.04
CA PRO A 286 -44.95 -6.41 -13.26
C PRO A 286 -45.19 -5.66 -11.95
N ILE A 287 -45.17 -6.39 -10.85
CA ILE A 287 -45.24 -5.80 -9.52
C ILE A 287 -43.94 -5.00 -9.38
N MET A 288 -44.06 -3.67 -9.37
CA MET A 288 -42.96 -2.79 -9.01
C MET A 288 -42.57 -3.14 -7.57
N GLN A 289 -41.59 -4.01 -7.42
CA GLN A 289 -41.00 -4.31 -6.12
C GLN A 289 -40.11 -3.13 -5.77
N ASP A 290 -40.56 -2.34 -4.79
CA ASP A 290 -39.83 -1.17 -4.32
C ASP A 290 -38.48 -1.63 -3.78
N VAL A 291 -37.40 -1.16 -4.42
CA VAL A 291 -36.04 -1.53 -4.03
C VAL A 291 -35.71 -0.68 -2.81
N THR A 292 -35.96 -1.23 -1.63
CA THR A 292 -35.55 -0.59 -0.38
C THR A 292 -34.04 -0.38 -0.43
N PRO A 293 -33.54 0.86 -0.38
CA PRO A 293 -32.11 1.09 -0.37
C PRO A 293 -31.51 0.33 0.82
N PRO A 294 -30.40 -0.39 0.64
CA PRO A 294 -29.74 -1.04 1.76
C PRO A 294 -29.49 -0.01 2.85
N PRO A 295 -29.61 -0.40 4.14
CA PRO A 295 -29.44 0.52 5.25
C PRO A 295 -28.13 1.29 5.06
N PRO A 296 -28.10 2.60 5.34
CA PRO A 296 -26.96 3.46 5.05
C PRO A 296 -25.74 2.95 5.80
N VAL A 297 -24.90 2.19 5.12
CA VAL A 297 -23.60 1.80 5.62
C VAL A 297 -22.77 3.06 5.53
N GLU A 298 -22.53 3.71 6.67
CA GLU A 298 -21.68 4.89 6.75
C GLU A 298 -20.34 4.55 6.09
N LYS A 299 -20.09 5.13 4.91
CA LYS A 299 -18.81 5.01 4.22
C LYS A 299 -17.80 5.85 5.01
N ARG A 300 -17.32 5.31 6.13
CA ARG A 300 -16.26 5.92 6.90
C ARG A 300 -15.00 5.82 6.07
N SER A 301 -14.45 6.96 5.68
CA SER A 301 -13.10 7.03 5.14
C SER A 301 -12.17 6.58 6.26
N MET A 302 -11.74 5.31 6.20
CA MET A 302 -10.84 4.77 7.20
C MET A 302 -9.41 5.25 6.91
N GLY A 303 -8.69 5.62 7.95
CA GLY A 303 -7.26 5.91 7.83
C GLY A 303 -6.43 4.63 7.62
N PRO A 304 -5.14 4.76 7.23
CA PRO A 304 -4.29 3.59 6.97
C PRO A 304 -4.16 2.63 8.15
N VAL A 305 -4.14 3.15 9.39
CA VAL A 305 -4.12 2.33 10.63
C VAL A 305 -5.47 1.67 10.88
N GLU A 306 -6.56 2.37 10.57
CA GLU A 306 -7.92 1.89 10.81
C GLU A 306 -8.28 0.74 9.86
N GLU A 307 -7.75 0.74 8.63
CA GLU A 307 -7.90 -0.38 7.69
C GLU A 307 -7.46 -1.71 8.34
N PHE A 308 -6.31 -1.74 9.00
CA PHE A 308 -5.83 -2.95 9.69
C PHE A 308 -6.66 -3.30 10.92
N LYS A 309 -7.20 -2.30 11.61
CA LYS A 309 -8.03 -2.50 12.81
C LYS A 309 -9.40 -3.10 12.50
N PHE A 310 -10.00 -2.72 11.37
CA PHE A 310 -11.37 -3.11 11.03
C PHE A 310 -11.44 -4.17 9.92
N ILE A 311 -10.30 -4.71 9.48
CA ILE A 311 -10.28 -5.71 8.40
C ILE A 311 -11.09 -6.96 8.78
N THR A 312 -12.00 -7.34 7.88
CA THR A 312 -12.82 -8.55 7.99
C THR A 312 -12.36 -9.64 7.02
N VAL A 313 -12.90 -10.86 7.16
CA VAL A 313 -12.67 -11.96 6.21
C VAL A 313 -13.12 -11.59 4.79
N VAL A 314 -14.19 -10.82 4.67
CA VAL A 314 -14.70 -10.37 3.36
C VAL A 314 -13.73 -9.39 2.74
N ASP A 315 -13.19 -8.45 3.52
CA ASP A 315 -12.20 -7.48 3.03
C ASP A 315 -10.90 -8.17 2.63
N PHE A 316 -10.45 -9.16 3.40
CA PHE A 316 -9.29 -9.99 3.06
C PHE A 316 -9.45 -10.68 1.70
N ARG A 317 -10.62 -11.27 1.43
CA ARG A 317 -10.95 -11.90 0.13
C ARG A 317 -11.09 -10.92 -1.04
N ARG A 318 -11.30 -9.63 -0.74
CA ARG A 318 -11.38 -8.58 -1.77
C ARG A 318 -10.01 -8.09 -2.21
N LEU A 319 -8.97 -8.29 -1.41
CA LEU A 319 -7.61 -7.86 -1.74
C LEU A 319 -7.06 -8.63 -2.95
N ALA A 320 -7.20 -9.95 -2.95
CA ALA A 320 -6.81 -10.81 -4.07
C ALA A 320 -7.62 -12.12 -4.08
N THR A 321 -7.61 -12.82 -5.20
CA THR A 321 -8.27 -14.13 -5.35
C THR A 321 -7.56 -15.23 -4.55
N LYS A 322 -6.22 -15.16 -4.45
CA LYS A 322 -5.40 -16.13 -3.72
C LYS A 322 -5.04 -15.61 -2.32
N PRO A 323 -5.19 -16.40 -1.25
CA PRO A 323 -4.90 -15.94 0.11
C PRO A 323 -3.45 -15.49 0.36
N GLU A 324 -2.47 -16.15 -0.29
CA GLU A 324 -1.05 -15.79 -0.20
C GLU A 324 -0.76 -14.39 -0.78
N GLU A 325 -1.43 -14.03 -1.88
CA GLU A 325 -1.32 -12.69 -2.45
C GLU A 325 -1.96 -11.65 -1.54
N CYS A 326 -3.05 -11.99 -0.84
CA CYS A 326 -3.66 -11.09 0.14
C CYS A 326 -2.69 -10.76 1.28
N THR A 327 -1.98 -11.75 1.83
CA THR A 327 -1.00 -11.51 2.90
C THR A 327 0.23 -10.76 2.40
N ARG A 328 0.66 -10.99 1.15
CA ARG A 328 1.70 -10.18 0.49
C ARG A 328 1.31 -8.71 0.41
N ILE A 329 0.10 -8.41 -0.07
CA ILE A 329 -0.42 -7.03 -0.14
C ILE A 329 -0.51 -6.38 1.24
N LEU A 330 -0.95 -7.12 2.26
CA LEU A 330 -0.99 -6.61 3.65
C LEU A 330 0.42 -6.31 4.17
N ASN A 331 1.39 -7.16 3.89
CA ASN A 331 2.78 -6.95 4.29
C ASN A 331 3.39 -5.75 3.58
N GLU A 332 3.15 -5.60 2.27
CA GLU A 332 3.59 -4.43 1.50
C GLU A 332 3.02 -3.13 2.06
N LYS A 333 1.73 -3.11 2.42
CA LYS A 333 1.11 -1.97 3.11
C LYS A 333 1.80 -1.67 4.45
N LEU A 334 2.11 -2.68 5.26
CA LEU A 334 2.84 -2.48 6.53
C LEU A 334 4.26 -1.95 6.32
N ILE A 335 4.98 -2.46 5.32
CA ILE A 335 6.33 -2.00 4.96
C ILE A 335 6.29 -0.54 4.51
N ALA A 336 5.29 -0.15 3.71
CA ALA A 336 5.09 1.24 3.31
C ALA A 336 4.84 2.14 4.54
N LEU A 337 3.95 1.74 5.46
CA LEU A 337 3.72 2.47 6.70
C LEU A 337 4.98 2.57 7.58
N LYS A 338 5.81 1.53 7.60
CA LYS A 338 7.08 1.52 8.32
C LYS A 338 8.08 2.51 7.73
N ALA A 339 8.12 2.63 6.40
CA ALA A 339 8.97 3.58 5.69
C ALA A 339 8.52 5.02 5.93
N GLU A 340 7.21 5.27 6.05
CA GLU A 340 6.66 6.59 6.37
C GLU A 340 6.90 6.98 7.83
N SER A 341 6.53 6.10 8.77
CA SER A 341 6.69 6.32 10.20
C SER A 341 6.60 5.03 10.99
N TYR A 342 7.64 4.73 11.75
CA TYR A 342 7.66 3.57 12.65
C TYR A 342 6.52 3.61 13.69
N LEU A 343 6.11 4.80 14.14
CA LEU A 343 5.00 4.94 15.10
C LEU A 343 3.68 4.49 14.47
N ILE A 344 3.42 4.89 13.23
CA ILE A 344 2.20 4.50 12.48
C ILE A 344 2.23 3.00 12.20
N TYR A 345 3.38 2.44 11.82
CA TYR A 345 3.57 1.00 11.69
C TYR A 345 3.24 0.25 12.98
N SER A 346 3.77 0.67 14.12
CA SER A 346 3.49 0.04 15.42
C SER A 346 2.00 0.08 15.76
N GLN A 347 1.31 1.20 15.48
CA GLN A 347 -0.13 1.32 15.65
C GLN A 347 -0.91 0.42 14.68
N ALA A 348 -0.47 0.27 13.43
CA ALA A 348 -1.09 -0.61 12.45
C ALA A 348 -0.95 -2.08 12.83
N VAL A 349 0.22 -2.49 13.35
CA VAL A 349 0.45 -3.84 13.89
C VAL A 349 -0.43 -4.10 15.11
N ALA A 350 -0.53 -3.15 16.04
CA ALA A 350 -1.47 -3.25 17.16
C ALA A 350 -2.94 -3.33 16.68
N GLY A 351 -3.29 -2.55 15.66
CA GLY A 351 -4.60 -2.57 15.00
C GLY A 351 -4.91 -3.94 14.39
N TRP A 352 -3.95 -4.54 13.70
CA TRP A 352 -4.07 -5.89 13.13
C TRP A 352 -4.41 -6.94 14.19
N PHE A 353 -3.71 -6.93 15.33
CA PHE A 353 -3.99 -7.86 16.44
C PHE A 353 -5.35 -7.61 17.11
N ALA A 354 -5.90 -6.40 16.99
CA ALA A 354 -7.24 -6.07 17.44
C ALA A 354 -8.34 -6.36 16.39
N SER A 355 -7.97 -6.85 15.19
CA SER A 355 -8.90 -6.98 14.08
C SER A 355 -9.91 -8.13 14.26
N PRO A 356 -11.12 -8.01 13.70
CA PRO A 356 -12.07 -9.11 13.63
C PRO A 356 -11.51 -10.33 12.88
N LEU A 357 -10.70 -10.12 11.84
CA LEU A 357 -10.04 -11.19 11.09
C LEU A 357 -9.07 -12.00 11.96
N TYR A 358 -8.19 -11.32 12.71
CA TYR A 358 -7.24 -11.99 13.61
C TYR A 358 -7.96 -12.72 14.75
N SER A 359 -9.02 -12.12 15.29
CA SER A 359 -9.86 -12.74 16.32
C SER A 359 -10.47 -14.06 15.84
N LYS A 360 -11.00 -14.10 14.61
CA LYS A 360 -11.53 -15.33 13.99
C LYS A 360 -10.43 -16.39 13.79
N TYR A 361 -9.25 -15.97 13.35
CA TYR A 361 -8.08 -16.86 13.25
C TYR A 361 -7.74 -17.51 14.61
N CYS A 362 -7.67 -16.71 15.68
CA CYS A 362 -7.44 -17.23 17.03
C CYS A 362 -8.57 -18.14 17.53
N GLU A 363 -9.82 -17.86 17.16
CA GLU A 363 -10.97 -18.69 17.53
C GLU A 363 -10.88 -20.08 16.91
N VAL A 364 -10.59 -20.18 15.62
CA VAL A 364 -10.37 -21.46 14.92
C VAL A 364 -9.26 -22.26 15.59
N PHE A 365 -8.16 -21.60 15.94
CA PHE A 365 -7.04 -22.23 16.63
C PHE A 365 -7.43 -22.75 18.03
N LYS A 366 -8.13 -21.93 18.82
CA LYS A 366 -8.64 -22.32 20.15
C LYS A 366 -9.61 -23.50 20.06
N ARG A 367 -10.51 -23.49 19.08
CA ARG A 367 -11.48 -24.57 18.87
C ARG A 367 -10.77 -25.89 18.54
N SER A 368 -9.78 -25.85 17.64
CA SER A 368 -8.94 -27.01 17.30
C SER A 368 -8.25 -27.60 18.53
N LEU A 369 -7.69 -26.76 19.41
CA LEU A 369 -7.04 -27.21 20.64
C LEU A 369 -8.02 -27.82 21.64
N ASN A 370 -9.18 -27.20 21.83
CA ASN A 370 -10.18 -27.65 22.81
C ASN A 370 -10.82 -28.98 22.38
N GLU A 371 -11.15 -29.12 21.10
CA GLU A 371 -11.82 -30.31 20.56
C GLU A 371 -10.84 -31.43 20.20
N LYS A 372 -9.52 -31.15 20.21
CA LYS A 372 -8.45 -32.05 19.76
C LYS A 372 -8.66 -32.54 18.32
N GLN A 373 -9.31 -31.73 17.50
CA GLN A 373 -9.56 -32.01 16.08
C GLN A 373 -8.56 -31.26 15.21
N LYS A 374 -8.28 -31.81 14.02
CA LYS A 374 -7.42 -31.15 13.04
C LYS A 374 -8.13 -29.92 12.47
N ILE A 375 -7.37 -28.85 12.25
CA ILE A 375 -7.89 -27.59 11.65
C ILE A 375 -8.50 -27.83 10.27
N SER A 376 -7.96 -28.80 9.50
CA SER A 376 -8.53 -29.23 8.21
C SER A 376 -9.97 -29.68 8.34
N ASP A 377 -10.30 -30.37 9.42
CA ASP A 377 -11.59 -31.06 9.59
C ASP A 377 -12.65 -30.06 10.09
N LEU A 378 -12.24 -29.10 10.92
CA LEU A 378 -13.11 -28.03 11.42
C LEU A 378 -13.56 -27.06 10.32
N LEU A 379 -12.70 -26.78 9.34
CA LEU A 379 -12.97 -25.79 8.29
C LEU A 379 -13.66 -26.39 7.03
N LEU A 380 -14.04 -27.68 7.06
CA LEU A 380 -14.81 -28.31 5.98
C LEU A 380 -16.24 -27.78 5.89
N ILE A 381 -16.78 -27.21 6.98
CA ILE A 381 -18.11 -26.61 7.01
C ILE A 381 -18.04 -25.25 6.31
N LYS A 382 -18.39 -25.23 5.02
CA LYS A 382 -18.32 -24.02 4.19
C LYS A 382 -19.40 -23.01 4.54
N ASN A 383 -19.19 -22.25 5.61
CA ASN A 383 -19.89 -20.99 5.82
C ASN A 383 -19.15 -19.86 5.14
N LYS A 384 -19.90 -18.99 4.44
CA LYS A 384 -19.33 -17.83 3.72
C LYS A 384 -18.56 -16.88 4.64
N GLU A 385 -18.82 -16.90 5.94
CA GLU A 385 -18.18 -16.03 6.94
C GLU A 385 -17.01 -16.68 7.68
N GLU A 386 -16.78 -17.97 7.47
CA GLU A 386 -15.69 -18.73 8.08
C GLU A 386 -14.44 -18.72 7.20
N LEU A 387 -13.27 -18.91 7.83
CA LEU A 387 -11.99 -19.00 7.14
C LEU A 387 -11.84 -20.33 6.41
N THR A 388 -11.25 -20.30 5.23
CA THR A 388 -10.81 -21.52 4.54
C THR A 388 -9.44 -21.97 5.07
N LEU A 389 -9.09 -23.23 4.83
CA LEU A 389 -7.79 -23.79 5.24
C LEU A 389 -6.61 -23.03 4.63
N GLU A 390 -6.72 -22.62 3.37
CA GLU A 390 -5.69 -21.84 2.67
C GLU A 390 -5.52 -20.46 3.29
N GLU A 391 -6.63 -19.78 3.61
CA GLU A 391 -6.60 -18.49 4.30
C GLU A 391 -6.00 -18.60 5.70
N PHE A 392 -6.34 -19.66 6.44
CA PHE A 392 -5.75 -19.91 7.76
C PHE A 392 -4.23 -20.07 7.70
N LYS A 393 -3.72 -20.86 6.74
CA LYS A 393 -2.28 -21.06 6.55
C LYS A 393 -1.56 -19.76 6.18
N ALA A 394 -2.12 -19.00 5.24
CA ALA A 394 -1.54 -17.72 4.85
C ALA A 394 -1.49 -16.74 6.03
N LEU A 395 -2.55 -16.65 6.83
CA LEU A 395 -2.60 -15.81 8.02
C LEU A 395 -1.63 -16.26 9.12
N LEU A 396 -1.43 -17.57 9.29
CA LEU A 396 -0.43 -18.12 10.21
C LEU A 396 0.97 -17.63 9.82
N GLU A 397 1.36 -17.77 8.55
CA GLU A 397 2.66 -17.31 8.05
C GLU A 397 2.83 -15.80 8.19
N PHE A 398 1.79 -15.03 7.86
CA PHE A 398 1.78 -13.58 8.03
C PHE A 398 1.96 -13.17 9.49
N SER A 399 1.20 -13.77 10.41
CA SER A 399 1.27 -13.46 11.85
C SER A 399 2.63 -13.82 12.46
N ARG A 400 3.29 -14.87 11.96
CA ARG A 400 4.65 -15.23 12.37
C ARG A 400 5.67 -14.16 11.99
N GLY A 401 5.52 -13.54 10.82
CA GLY A 401 6.41 -12.48 10.34
C GLY A 401 6.32 -11.17 11.10
N LEU A 402 5.24 -10.93 11.86
CA LEU A 402 5.03 -9.70 12.63
C LEU A 402 5.58 -9.75 14.06
N ASN A 403 5.78 -10.96 14.60
CA ASN A 403 6.23 -11.17 15.98
C ASN A 403 7.76 -11.30 16.11
N GLY A 404 8.51 -11.14 15.01
CA GLY A 404 9.97 -11.11 14.99
C GLY A 404 10.48 -9.70 14.75
#